data_AF-A0A117M3L8-F1
#
_entry.id   AF-A0A117M3L8-F1
#
_cell.length_a   1.000
_cell.length_b   1.000
_cell.length_c   1.000
_cell.angle_alpha   90.00
_cell.angle_beta   90.00
_cell.angle_gamma   90.00
#
_symmetry.space_group_name_H-M   'P 1'
#
loop_
_entity.id
_entity.type
_entity.pdbx_description
1 polymer ?
#
loop_
_entity_poly.entity_id
_entity_poly.type
_entity_poly.pdbx_seq_one_letter_code
_entity_poly.pdbx_strand_id
1 'polypeptide(L)'
;ITETKSQANTLQSAINILNGQIQLQSVKIQQTTNEIYQLEKEIDELTQRIEGLSISLDKLSGILIERIRASYKQSRKQYRANFFVSDSFNDFITQYRYLNQAQEQTLEVMRRTELQRATYDQQKQLKEEKQAEVSLKKSDLERQKAELDVQKKSKDILLQDTKNSEIIYQQKLAEAVAELEAIRGIIAGLGEEIKIGKIEAGDKIASVIVGKSACSTGTHLHFEVVKDEVRYNPFQLLKNIDLIWSNIDPPKNGTGDWSWPLSNPIRVTQDYGYTSYSSRYTNSLHTGIDIVSDDTTVKATKSGELFQGSMRCGGGNLFYVRVKQDDGFDTYYLHVYY
;
A
#
# COMPACT_ATOMS: atom_id res chain seq x y z
N ILE A 1 36.35 -20.03 -22.56
CA ILE A 1 35.05 -20.74 -22.73
C ILE A 1 34.26 -20.77 -21.41
N THR A 2 34.91 -20.79 -20.24
CA THR A 2 34.23 -20.89 -18.93
C THR A 2 33.64 -19.57 -18.41
N GLU A 3 34.32 -18.42 -18.59
CA GLU A 3 33.78 -17.09 -18.22
C GLU A 3 32.59 -16.66 -19.08
N THR A 4 32.64 -16.96 -20.38
CA THR A 4 31.55 -16.62 -21.31
C THR A 4 30.28 -17.43 -21.01
N LYS A 5 30.38 -18.63 -20.43
CA LYS A 5 29.22 -19.44 -20.01
C LYS A 5 28.62 -19.00 -18.66
N SER A 6 29.42 -18.43 -17.76
CA SER A 6 28.90 -17.87 -16.49
C SER A 6 28.27 -16.50 -16.69
N GLN A 7 28.80 -15.69 -17.63
CA GLN A 7 28.19 -14.44 -18.06
C GLN A 7 26.99 -14.65 -19.00
N ALA A 8 26.96 -15.71 -19.82
CA ALA A 8 25.87 -15.96 -20.80
C ALA A 8 24.47 -16.20 -20.22
N ASN A 9 24.32 -16.34 -18.89
CA ASN A 9 23.06 -16.77 -18.28
C ASN A 9 22.52 -15.80 -17.23
N THR A 10 23.05 -14.58 -17.11
CA THR A 10 22.59 -13.68 -16.04
C THR A 10 21.30 -12.97 -16.40
N LEU A 11 21.09 -12.58 -17.66
CA LEU A 11 19.80 -12.06 -18.14
C LEU A 11 18.71 -13.13 -18.01
N GLN A 12 19.01 -14.36 -18.42
CA GLN A 12 18.06 -15.47 -18.29
C GLN A 12 17.74 -15.77 -16.82
N SER A 13 18.74 -15.69 -15.93
CA SER A 13 18.52 -15.84 -14.49
C SER A 13 17.65 -14.72 -13.93
N ALA A 14 17.89 -13.47 -14.32
CA ALA A 14 17.05 -12.33 -13.93
C ALA A 14 15.60 -12.49 -14.41
N ILE A 15 15.41 -12.91 -15.67
CA ILE A 15 14.08 -13.23 -16.23
C ILE A 15 13.41 -14.38 -15.45
N ASN A 16 14.16 -15.42 -15.08
CA ASN A 16 13.63 -16.55 -14.31
C ASN A 16 13.21 -16.12 -12.90
N ILE A 17 13.98 -15.25 -12.24
CA ILE A 17 13.61 -14.66 -10.95
C ILE A 17 12.31 -13.87 -11.08
N LEU A 18 12.20 -12.98 -12.08
CA LEU A 18 10.99 -12.20 -12.34
C LEU A 18 9.79 -13.09 -12.64
N ASN A 19 9.96 -14.14 -13.45
CA ASN A 19 8.90 -15.12 -13.72
C ASN A 19 8.48 -15.86 -12.44
N GLY A 20 9.42 -16.23 -11.58
CA GLY A 20 9.14 -16.84 -10.29
C GLY A 20 8.35 -15.92 -9.37
N GLN A 21 8.69 -14.64 -9.32
CA GLN A 21 7.96 -13.61 -8.56
C GLN A 21 6.54 -13.41 -9.11
N ILE A 22 6.38 -13.26 -10.43
CA ILE A 22 5.09 -13.15 -11.11
C ILE A 22 4.20 -14.35 -10.81
N GLN A 23 4.77 -15.56 -10.86
CA GLN A 23 4.04 -16.79 -10.56
C GLN A 23 3.62 -16.86 -9.09
N LEU A 24 4.54 -16.56 -8.17
CA LEU A 24 4.26 -16.51 -6.74
C LEU A 24 3.13 -15.51 -6.43
N GLN A 25 3.21 -14.31 -7.01
CA GLN A 25 2.20 -13.27 -6.82
C GLN A 25 0.84 -13.69 -7.42
N SER A 26 0.84 -14.34 -8.58
CA SER A 26 -0.36 -14.90 -9.20
C SER A 26 -1.03 -15.96 -8.31
N VAL A 27 -0.23 -16.83 -7.67
CA VAL A 27 -0.73 -17.82 -6.70
C VAL A 27 -1.32 -17.15 -5.46
N LYS A 28 -0.67 -16.11 -4.92
CA LYS A 28 -1.23 -15.33 -3.79
C LYS A 28 -2.57 -14.67 -4.13
N ILE A 29 -2.70 -14.11 -5.33
CA ILE A 29 -3.96 -13.54 -5.82
C ILE A 29 -5.04 -14.62 -5.91
N GLN A 30 -4.72 -15.80 -6.45
CA GLN A 30 -5.67 -16.92 -6.51
C GLN A 30 -6.09 -17.38 -5.11
N GLN A 31 -5.15 -17.51 -4.19
CA GLN A 31 -5.43 -17.86 -2.79
C GLN A 31 -6.38 -16.83 -2.15
N THR A 32 -6.05 -15.55 -2.23
CA THR A 32 -6.86 -14.46 -1.65
C THR A 32 -8.25 -14.41 -2.27
N THR A 33 -8.35 -14.63 -3.58
CA THR A 33 -9.64 -14.71 -4.30
C THR A 33 -10.49 -15.87 -3.79
N ASN A 34 -9.89 -17.05 -3.59
CA ASN A 34 -10.59 -18.21 -3.05
C ASN A 34 -11.03 -17.99 -1.60
N GLU A 35 -10.21 -17.36 -0.77
CA GLU A 35 -10.56 -17.01 0.60
C GLU A 35 -11.75 -16.03 0.66
N ILE A 36 -11.76 -15.01 -0.21
CA ILE A 36 -12.90 -14.10 -0.35
C ILE A 36 -14.15 -14.88 -0.75
N TYR A 37 -14.05 -15.78 -1.72
CA TYR A 37 -15.19 -16.59 -2.18
C TYR A 37 -15.77 -17.47 -1.06
N GLN A 38 -14.92 -18.11 -0.24
CA GLN A 38 -15.39 -18.91 0.90
C GLN A 38 -16.06 -18.02 1.96
N LEU A 39 -15.49 -16.87 2.29
CA LEU A 39 -16.08 -15.94 3.25
C LEU A 39 -17.42 -15.39 2.76
N GLU A 40 -17.55 -15.06 1.47
CA GLU A 40 -18.82 -14.61 0.88
C GLU A 40 -19.89 -15.70 0.97
N LYS A 41 -19.52 -16.96 0.71
CA LYS A 41 -20.43 -18.10 0.91
C LYS A 41 -20.86 -18.25 2.38
N GLU A 42 -19.93 -18.12 3.32
CA GLU A 42 -20.26 -18.17 4.75
C GLU A 42 -21.17 -17.01 5.18
N ILE A 43 -20.99 -15.81 4.63
CA ILE A 43 -21.86 -14.65 4.86
C ILE A 43 -23.27 -14.92 4.33
N ASP A 44 -23.40 -15.56 3.17
CA ASP A 44 -24.70 -15.94 2.60
C ASP A 44 -25.40 -16.98 3.49
N GLU A 45 -24.69 -18.01 3.95
CA GLU A 45 -25.22 -19.00 4.90
C GLU A 45 -25.66 -18.35 6.22
N LEU A 46 -24.86 -17.43 6.77
CA LEU A 46 -25.21 -16.66 7.98
C LEU A 46 -26.45 -15.79 7.72
N THR A 47 -26.58 -15.19 6.54
CA THR A 47 -27.72 -14.35 6.19
C THR A 47 -29.02 -15.17 6.22
N GLN A 48 -29.03 -16.35 5.62
CA GLN A 48 -30.18 -17.25 5.64
C GLN A 48 -30.52 -17.72 7.06
N ARG A 49 -29.50 -18.03 7.88
CA ARG A 49 -29.71 -18.40 9.30
C ARG A 49 -30.33 -17.25 10.10
N ILE A 50 -29.80 -16.04 9.96
CA ILE A 50 -30.29 -14.84 10.64
C ILE A 50 -31.75 -14.56 10.25
N GLU A 51 -32.11 -14.70 8.98
CA GLU A 51 -33.49 -14.56 8.51
C GLU A 51 -34.43 -15.56 9.19
N GLY A 52 -34.05 -16.85 9.22
CA GLY A 52 -34.82 -17.88 9.93
C GLY A 52 -34.93 -17.63 11.44
N LEU A 53 -33.83 -17.18 12.08
CA LEU A 53 -33.83 -16.81 13.49
C LEU A 53 -34.75 -15.62 13.76
N SER A 54 -34.79 -14.62 12.87
CA SER A 54 -35.65 -13.44 12.95
C SER A 54 -37.12 -13.83 12.92
N ILE A 55 -37.55 -14.66 11.95
CA ILE A 55 -38.93 -15.12 11.84
C ILE A 55 -39.37 -15.88 13.09
N SER A 56 -38.50 -16.76 13.62
CA SER A 56 -38.75 -17.50 14.86
C SER A 56 -38.87 -16.56 16.08
N LEU A 57 -37.97 -15.58 16.17
CA LEU A 57 -37.96 -14.59 17.25
C LEU A 57 -39.22 -13.71 17.24
N ASP A 58 -39.67 -13.27 16.06
CA ASP A 58 -40.91 -12.50 15.89
C ASP A 58 -42.13 -13.30 16.35
N LYS A 59 -42.21 -14.58 15.97
CA LYS A 59 -43.29 -15.48 16.40
C LYS A 59 -43.29 -15.69 17.92
N LEU A 60 -42.13 -15.98 18.51
CA LEU A 60 -42.00 -16.18 19.95
C LEU A 60 -42.33 -14.90 20.74
N SER A 61 -41.86 -13.76 20.26
CA SER A 61 -42.15 -12.45 20.85
C SER A 61 -43.65 -12.14 20.79
N GLY A 62 -44.31 -12.42 19.66
CA GLY A 62 -45.76 -12.26 19.52
C GLY A 62 -46.56 -13.13 20.50
N ILE A 63 -46.21 -14.42 20.62
CA ILE A 63 -46.84 -15.33 21.59
C ILE A 63 -46.63 -14.84 23.03
N LEU A 64 -45.42 -14.41 23.36
CA LEU A 64 -45.08 -13.90 24.69
C LEU A 64 -45.89 -12.65 25.03
N ILE A 65 -46.01 -11.70 24.10
CA ILE A 65 -46.80 -10.48 24.27
C ILE A 65 -48.28 -10.82 24.54
N GLU A 66 -48.88 -11.73 23.78
CA GLU A 66 -50.27 -12.15 23.99
C GLU A 66 -50.47 -12.84 25.34
N ARG A 67 -49.53 -13.69 25.77
CA ARG A 67 -49.56 -14.34 27.09
C ARG A 67 -49.43 -13.35 28.24
N ILE A 68 -48.52 -12.38 28.13
CA ILE A 68 -48.36 -11.31 29.14
C ILE A 68 -49.64 -10.48 29.23
N ARG A 69 -50.25 -10.09 28.09
CA ARG A 69 -51.53 -9.36 28.07
C ARG A 69 -52.67 -10.15 28.71
N ALA A 70 -52.78 -11.44 28.41
CA ALA A 70 -53.80 -12.31 29.00
C ALA A 70 -53.62 -12.45 30.52
N SER A 71 -52.40 -12.72 30.97
CA SER A 71 -52.04 -12.80 32.40
C SER A 71 -52.37 -11.49 33.13
N TYR A 72 -52.04 -10.34 32.54
CA TYR A 72 -52.36 -9.03 33.11
C TYR A 72 -53.86 -8.76 33.24
N LYS A 73 -54.65 -9.10 32.20
CA LYS A 73 -56.12 -9.00 32.23
C LYS A 73 -56.72 -9.92 33.31
N GLN A 74 -56.16 -11.12 33.48
CA GLN A 74 -56.62 -12.10 34.47
C GLN A 74 -56.29 -11.67 35.91
N SER A 75 -55.07 -11.20 36.16
CA SER A 75 -54.66 -10.64 37.46
C SER A 75 -55.60 -9.51 37.90
N ARG A 76 -55.97 -8.58 37.01
CA ARG A 76 -56.92 -7.50 37.31
C ARG A 76 -58.36 -7.97 37.59
N LYS A 77 -58.80 -9.11 37.04
CA LYS A 77 -60.12 -9.71 37.34
C LYS A 77 -60.13 -10.42 38.71
N GLN A 78 -59.01 -11.06 39.07
CA GLN A 78 -58.88 -11.86 40.29
C GLN A 78 -59.04 -11.03 41.58
N TYR A 79 -58.54 -9.79 41.61
CA TYR A 79 -58.74 -8.87 42.74
C TYR A 79 -60.18 -8.38 42.93
N ARG A 80 -61.06 -8.56 41.93
CA ARG A 80 -62.44 -8.06 41.97
C ARG A 80 -63.50 -9.15 42.08
N ALA A 81 -63.18 -10.42 41.86
CA ALA A 81 -64.19 -11.48 41.69
C ALA A 81 -64.04 -12.73 42.59
N ASN A 82 -62.87 -13.02 43.18
CA ASN A 82 -62.59 -14.35 43.71
C ASN A 82 -62.74 -14.55 45.23
N PHE A 83 -63.36 -13.61 45.97
CA PHE A 83 -63.73 -13.89 47.36
C PHE A 83 -65.15 -14.48 47.52
N PHE A 84 -65.99 -14.47 46.46
CA PHE A 84 -67.42 -14.79 46.62
C PHE A 84 -68.08 -15.70 45.58
N VAL A 85 -67.40 -16.25 44.56
CA VAL A 85 -68.07 -17.11 43.55
C VAL A 85 -67.17 -18.26 43.08
N SER A 86 -67.12 -19.34 43.85
CA SER A 86 -66.76 -20.67 43.33
C SER A 86 -67.64 -21.69 44.03
N ASP A 87 -68.49 -22.39 43.28
CA ASP A 87 -69.52 -23.28 43.84
C ASP A 87 -68.95 -24.61 44.38
N SER A 88 -67.62 -24.87 44.29
CA SER A 88 -66.96 -26.00 44.95
C SER A 88 -65.44 -25.81 45.18
N PHE A 89 -64.89 -26.42 46.25
CA PHE A 89 -63.44 -26.45 46.55
C PHE A 89 -62.60 -27.11 45.43
N ASN A 90 -63.22 -28.02 44.68
CA ASN A 90 -62.58 -28.73 43.57
C ASN A 90 -62.35 -27.80 42.35
N ASP A 91 -63.25 -26.85 42.11
CA ASP A 91 -63.11 -25.86 41.04
C ASP A 91 -61.99 -24.86 41.33
N PHE A 92 -61.86 -24.46 42.60
CA PHE A 92 -60.76 -23.61 43.06
C PHE A 92 -59.38 -24.26 42.84
N ILE A 93 -59.22 -25.53 43.25
CA ILE A 93 -57.95 -26.28 43.05
C ILE A 93 -57.63 -26.40 41.56
N THR A 94 -58.63 -26.69 40.75
CA THR A 94 -58.48 -26.84 39.29
C THR A 94 -58.03 -25.52 38.65
N GLN A 95 -58.68 -24.41 38.99
CA GLN A 95 -58.32 -23.07 38.51
C GLN A 95 -56.91 -22.65 38.95
N TYR A 96 -56.52 -22.96 40.19
CA TYR A 96 -55.16 -22.68 40.69
C TYR A 96 -54.09 -23.48 39.94
N ARG A 97 -54.32 -24.78 39.67
CA ARG A 97 -53.42 -25.61 38.87
C ARG A 97 -53.25 -25.07 37.45
N TYR A 98 -54.34 -24.67 36.80
CA TYR A 98 -54.29 -24.07 35.46
C TYR A 98 -53.48 -22.77 35.43
N LEU A 99 -53.62 -21.92 36.45
CA LEU A 99 -52.87 -20.68 36.59
C LEU A 99 -51.36 -20.92 36.72
N ASN A 100 -50.97 -21.84 37.59
CA ASN A 100 -49.56 -22.19 37.79
C ASN A 100 -48.95 -22.76 36.50
N GLN A 101 -49.65 -23.67 35.84
CA GLN A 101 -49.19 -24.23 34.56
C GLN A 101 -49.06 -23.15 33.46
N ALA A 102 -49.99 -22.19 33.41
CA ALA A 102 -49.90 -21.06 32.47
C ALA A 102 -48.72 -20.13 32.77
N GLN A 103 -48.38 -19.91 34.04
CA GLN A 103 -47.19 -19.16 34.44
C GLN A 103 -45.90 -19.89 34.02
N GLU A 104 -45.80 -21.19 34.31
CA GLU A 104 -44.65 -22.01 33.91
C GLU A 104 -44.41 -21.99 32.39
N GLN A 105 -45.47 -22.16 31.60
CA GLN A 105 -45.38 -22.06 30.14
C GLN A 105 -44.95 -20.66 29.67
N THR A 106 -45.36 -19.60 30.37
CA THR A 106 -44.98 -18.23 30.01
C THR A 106 -43.51 -17.98 30.30
N LEU A 107 -43.00 -18.47 31.44
CA LEU A 107 -41.57 -18.42 31.76
C LEU A 107 -40.73 -19.21 30.75
N GLU A 108 -41.19 -20.39 30.33
CA GLU A 108 -40.48 -21.18 29.32
C GLU A 108 -40.45 -20.48 27.94
N VAL A 109 -41.56 -19.86 27.51
CA VAL A 109 -41.57 -19.05 26.27
C VAL A 109 -40.61 -17.88 26.41
N MET A 110 -40.61 -17.16 27.54
CA MET A 110 -39.68 -16.06 27.79
C MET A 110 -38.22 -16.51 27.70
N ARG A 111 -37.86 -17.61 28.36
CA ARG A 111 -36.50 -18.18 28.32
C ARG A 111 -36.09 -18.55 26.90
N ARG A 112 -36.99 -19.16 26.12
CA ARG A 112 -36.73 -19.49 24.70
C ARG A 112 -36.52 -18.24 23.86
N THR A 113 -37.36 -17.21 24.04
CA THR A 113 -37.21 -15.93 23.34
C THR A 113 -35.86 -15.28 23.63
N GLU A 114 -35.43 -15.25 24.89
CA GLU A 114 -34.14 -14.68 25.29
C GLU A 114 -32.95 -15.45 24.69
N LEU A 115 -32.98 -16.78 24.72
CA LEU A 115 -31.93 -17.60 24.08
C LEU A 115 -31.87 -17.40 22.57
N GLN A 116 -33.04 -17.31 21.93
CA GLN A 116 -33.15 -17.08 20.50
C GLN A 116 -32.62 -15.70 20.11
N ARG A 117 -32.94 -14.67 20.91
CA ARG A 117 -32.43 -13.30 20.75
C ARG A 117 -30.92 -13.27 20.87
N ALA A 118 -30.36 -13.86 21.94
CA ALA A 118 -28.91 -13.92 22.15
C ALA A 118 -28.20 -14.63 20.98
N THR A 119 -28.77 -15.74 20.48
CA THR A 119 -28.23 -16.45 19.31
C THR A 119 -28.30 -15.59 18.05
N TYR A 120 -29.42 -14.91 17.81
CA TYR A 120 -29.58 -13.99 16.67
C TYR A 120 -28.52 -12.88 16.71
N ASP A 121 -28.33 -12.25 17.87
CA ASP A 121 -27.37 -11.17 18.05
C ASP A 121 -25.92 -11.66 17.80
N GLN A 122 -25.57 -12.85 18.31
CA GLN A 122 -24.27 -13.48 18.03
C GLN A 122 -24.04 -13.76 16.54
N GLN A 123 -25.03 -14.33 15.85
CA GLN A 123 -24.90 -14.60 14.40
C GLN A 123 -24.79 -13.30 13.60
N LYS A 124 -25.53 -12.26 14.00
CA LYS A 124 -25.44 -10.94 13.38
C LYS A 124 -24.05 -10.33 13.55
N GLN A 125 -23.50 -10.38 14.77
CA GLN A 125 -22.14 -9.90 15.04
C GLN A 125 -21.11 -10.66 14.20
N LEU A 126 -21.18 -12.00 14.15
CA LEU A 126 -20.27 -12.82 13.35
C LEU A 126 -20.33 -12.48 11.85
N LYS A 127 -21.54 -12.19 11.33
CA LYS A 127 -21.71 -11.73 9.95
C LYS A 127 -21.01 -10.40 9.71
N GLU A 128 -21.17 -9.43 10.62
CA GLU A 128 -20.51 -8.11 10.52
C GLU A 128 -18.98 -8.24 10.55
N GLU A 129 -18.43 -9.10 11.42
CA GLU A 129 -17.00 -9.40 11.48
C GLU A 129 -16.48 -9.99 10.16
N LYS A 130 -17.18 -10.97 9.58
CA LYS A 130 -16.80 -11.57 8.28
C LYS A 130 -16.91 -10.58 7.12
N GLN A 131 -17.91 -9.71 7.14
CA GLN A 131 -18.04 -8.64 6.14
C GLN A 131 -16.86 -7.66 6.20
N ALA A 132 -16.40 -7.31 7.40
CA ALA A 132 -15.19 -6.50 7.59
C ALA A 132 -13.95 -7.23 7.08
N GLU A 133 -13.80 -8.53 7.35
CA GLU A 133 -12.69 -9.34 6.85
C GLU A 133 -12.66 -9.39 5.32
N VAL A 134 -13.81 -9.59 4.65
CA VAL A 134 -13.92 -9.55 3.18
C VAL A 134 -13.49 -8.20 2.63
N SER A 135 -13.87 -7.09 3.28
CA SER A 135 -13.48 -5.75 2.86
C SER A 135 -11.95 -5.57 2.89
N LEU A 136 -11.29 -6.01 3.97
CA LEU A 136 -9.84 -5.98 4.09
C LEU A 136 -9.15 -6.85 3.04
N LYS A 137 -9.63 -8.09 2.82
CA LYS A 137 -9.07 -8.98 1.80
C LYS A 137 -9.26 -8.44 0.39
N LYS A 138 -10.36 -7.75 0.08
CA LYS A 138 -10.55 -7.06 -1.21
C LYS A 138 -9.53 -5.94 -1.40
N SER A 139 -9.22 -5.18 -0.36
CA SER A 139 -8.15 -4.15 -0.42
C SER A 139 -6.77 -4.77 -0.64
N ASP A 140 -6.44 -5.86 0.05
CA ASP A 140 -5.20 -6.60 -0.17
C ASP A 140 -5.12 -7.18 -1.59
N LEU A 141 -6.20 -7.74 -2.11
CA LEU A 141 -6.27 -8.27 -3.48
C LEU A 141 -5.95 -7.20 -4.53
N GLU A 142 -6.47 -5.98 -4.38
CA GLU A 142 -6.17 -4.88 -5.31
C GLU A 142 -4.69 -4.45 -5.23
N ARG A 143 -4.11 -4.41 -4.02
CA ARG A 143 -2.67 -4.19 -3.85
C ARG A 143 -1.85 -5.29 -4.53
N GLN A 144 -2.23 -6.56 -4.33
CA GLN A 144 -1.52 -7.69 -4.93
C GLN A 144 -1.57 -7.66 -6.46
N LYS A 145 -2.72 -7.26 -7.05
CA LYS A 145 -2.87 -7.07 -8.51
C LYS A 145 -2.00 -5.95 -9.03
N ALA A 146 -1.93 -4.82 -8.33
CA ALA A 146 -1.06 -3.71 -8.69
C ALA A 146 0.42 -4.11 -8.67
N GLU A 147 0.85 -4.87 -7.65
CA GLU A 147 2.21 -5.41 -7.56
C GLU A 147 2.51 -6.39 -8.70
N LEU A 148 1.58 -7.27 -9.06
CA LEU A 148 1.73 -8.18 -10.20
C LEU A 148 1.91 -7.42 -11.53
N ASP A 149 1.17 -6.33 -11.72
CA ASP A 149 1.29 -5.48 -12.90
C ASP A 149 2.68 -4.82 -12.99
N VAL A 150 3.19 -4.28 -11.87
CA VAL A 150 4.54 -3.73 -11.76
C VAL A 150 5.61 -4.78 -12.09
N GLN A 151 5.47 -6.02 -11.59
CA GLN A 151 6.43 -7.10 -11.88
C GLN A 151 6.43 -7.49 -13.36
N LYS A 152 5.25 -7.57 -14.00
CA LYS A 152 5.15 -7.83 -15.44
C LYS A 152 5.80 -6.71 -16.26
N LYS A 153 5.52 -5.46 -15.91
CA LYS A 153 6.10 -4.27 -16.56
C LYS A 153 7.62 -4.21 -16.40
N SER A 154 8.14 -4.51 -15.21
CA SER A 154 9.58 -4.58 -14.95
C SER A 154 10.27 -5.60 -15.86
N LYS A 155 9.64 -6.76 -16.06
CA LYS A 155 10.12 -7.78 -17.01
C LYS A 155 10.09 -7.27 -18.45
N ASP A 156 9.00 -6.64 -18.88
CA ASP A 156 8.88 -6.14 -20.25
C ASP A 156 9.91 -5.04 -20.55
N ILE A 157 10.13 -4.13 -19.60
CA ILE A 157 11.18 -3.11 -19.66
C ILE A 157 12.57 -3.76 -19.77
N LEU A 158 12.87 -4.75 -18.93
CA LEU A 158 14.16 -5.46 -18.99
C LEU A 158 14.39 -6.08 -20.37
N LEU A 159 13.38 -6.71 -20.97
CA LEU A 159 13.47 -7.29 -22.30
C LEU A 159 13.64 -6.23 -23.39
N GLN A 160 12.93 -5.10 -23.28
CA GLN A 160 13.03 -3.98 -24.21
C GLN A 160 14.41 -3.31 -24.16
N ASP A 161 14.90 -3.02 -22.95
CA ASP A 161 16.18 -2.35 -22.72
C ASP A 161 17.35 -3.21 -23.18
N THR A 162 17.29 -4.51 -22.88
CA THR A 162 18.35 -5.45 -23.25
C THR A 162 18.23 -5.89 -24.70
N LYS A 163 17.07 -5.69 -25.35
CA LYS A 163 16.75 -6.25 -26.67
C LYS A 163 17.01 -7.76 -26.74
N ASN A 164 16.78 -8.46 -25.63
CA ASN A 164 17.12 -9.87 -25.44
C ASN A 164 18.62 -10.21 -25.62
N SER A 165 19.51 -9.23 -25.46
CA SER A 165 20.96 -9.42 -25.59
C SER A 165 21.63 -9.42 -24.22
N GLU A 166 22.29 -10.53 -23.90
CA GLU A 166 23.11 -10.65 -22.68
C GLU A 166 24.21 -9.59 -22.65
N ILE A 167 24.83 -9.27 -23.79
CA ILE A 167 25.90 -8.26 -23.85
C ILE A 167 25.36 -6.88 -23.46
N ILE A 168 24.17 -6.51 -23.95
CA ILE A 168 23.53 -5.25 -23.58
C ILE A 168 23.12 -5.26 -22.11
N TYR A 169 22.64 -6.39 -21.59
CA TYR A 169 22.32 -6.54 -20.17
C TYR A 169 23.55 -6.33 -19.28
N GLN A 170 24.64 -7.03 -19.55
CA GLN A 170 25.89 -6.91 -18.79
C GLN A 170 26.45 -5.49 -18.84
N GLN A 171 26.38 -4.84 -20.00
CA GLN A 171 26.79 -3.44 -20.14
C GLN A 171 25.95 -2.53 -19.24
N LYS A 172 24.63 -2.62 -19.30
CA LYS A 172 23.72 -1.80 -18.47
C LYS A 172 23.90 -2.09 -16.98
N LEU A 173 24.11 -3.35 -16.61
CA LEU A 173 24.37 -3.74 -15.23
C LEU A 173 25.70 -3.16 -14.73
N ALA A 174 26.76 -3.24 -15.53
CA ALA A 174 28.05 -2.64 -15.18
C ALA A 174 27.97 -1.11 -15.05
N GLU A 175 27.21 -0.45 -15.93
CA GLU A 175 26.95 0.99 -15.86
C GLU A 175 26.20 1.34 -14.55
N ALA A 176 25.11 0.64 -14.21
CA ALA A 176 24.33 0.88 -13.01
C ALA A 176 25.10 0.57 -11.70
N VAL A 177 25.93 -0.46 -11.70
CA VAL A 177 26.80 -0.79 -10.56
C VAL A 177 27.87 0.29 -10.38
N ALA A 178 28.52 0.72 -11.46
CA ALA A 178 29.52 1.78 -11.40
C ALA A 178 28.90 3.11 -10.92
N GLU A 179 27.68 3.42 -11.39
CA GLU A 179 26.91 4.60 -10.95
C GLU A 179 26.66 4.59 -9.45
N LEU A 180 26.13 3.46 -8.94
CA LEU A 180 25.81 3.33 -7.51
C LEU A 180 27.05 3.43 -6.63
N GLU A 181 28.17 2.83 -7.03
CA GLU A 181 29.42 2.93 -6.30
C GLU A 181 30.00 4.35 -6.35
N ALA A 182 29.86 5.06 -7.47
CA ALA A 182 30.23 6.47 -7.56
C ALA A 182 29.35 7.33 -6.64
N ILE A 183 28.03 7.18 -6.68
CA ILE A 183 27.10 7.87 -5.78
C ILE A 183 27.45 7.62 -4.31
N ARG A 184 27.71 6.36 -3.93
CA ARG A 184 28.10 5.99 -2.57
C ARG A 184 29.41 6.65 -2.16
N GLY A 185 30.41 6.66 -3.04
CA GLY A 185 31.68 7.31 -2.75
C GLY A 185 31.55 8.83 -2.64
N ILE A 186 30.74 9.46 -3.49
CA ILE A 186 30.42 10.91 -3.40
C ILE A 186 29.84 11.25 -2.02
N ILE A 187 28.86 10.48 -1.56
CA ILE A 187 28.22 10.71 -0.25
C ILE A 187 29.18 10.40 0.91
N ALA A 188 30.06 9.42 0.75
CA ALA A 188 31.13 9.12 1.71
C ALA A 188 32.29 10.12 1.69
N GLY A 189 32.22 11.18 0.87
CA GLY A 189 33.26 12.21 0.77
C GLY A 189 34.52 11.78 0.01
N LEU A 190 34.44 10.72 -0.80
CA LEU A 190 35.54 10.23 -1.64
C LEU A 190 35.61 10.93 -3.00
N GLY A 191 34.64 11.79 -3.32
CA GLY A 191 34.64 12.59 -4.54
C GLY A 191 35.68 13.72 -4.49
N GLU A 192 36.20 14.10 -5.66
CA GLU A 192 37.05 15.27 -5.78
C GLU A 192 36.16 16.51 -5.83
N GLU A 193 36.07 17.27 -4.74
CA GLU A 193 35.23 18.47 -4.62
C GLU A 193 36.05 19.76 -4.51
N ILE A 194 35.59 20.80 -5.20
CA ILE A 194 36.08 22.17 -5.08
C ILE A 194 34.95 23.04 -4.55
N LYS A 195 35.20 23.74 -3.44
CA LYS A 195 34.27 24.73 -2.90
C LYS A 195 34.24 25.96 -3.80
N ILE A 196 33.04 26.33 -4.27
CA ILE A 196 32.84 27.49 -5.14
C ILE A 196 32.44 28.71 -4.34
N GLY A 197 31.46 28.59 -3.44
CA GLY A 197 30.97 29.72 -2.65
C GLY A 197 29.56 29.53 -2.14
N LYS A 198 28.98 30.59 -1.57
CA LYS A 198 27.57 30.61 -1.16
C LYS A 198 26.67 30.90 -2.34
N ILE A 199 25.53 30.21 -2.39
CA ILE A 199 24.47 30.41 -3.39
C ILE A 199 23.11 30.53 -2.69
N GLU A 200 22.16 31.17 -3.38
CA GLU A 200 20.78 31.28 -2.94
C GLU A 200 19.86 30.27 -3.64
N ALA A 201 18.73 29.97 -3.02
CA ALA A 201 17.70 29.14 -3.64
C ALA A 201 17.25 29.73 -4.99
N GLY A 202 17.28 28.90 -6.04
CA GLY A 202 16.92 29.30 -7.41
C GLY A 202 18.10 29.75 -8.28
N ASP A 203 19.29 29.96 -7.70
CA ASP A 203 20.50 30.28 -8.48
C ASP A 203 20.86 29.13 -9.42
N LYS A 204 21.35 29.48 -10.62
CA LYS A 204 21.90 28.50 -11.55
C LYS A 204 23.20 27.93 -10.97
N ILE A 205 23.26 26.62 -10.83
CA ILE A 205 24.43 25.91 -10.27
C ILE A 205 25.10 24.97 -11.26
N ALA A 206 24.36 24.49 -12.28
CA ALA A 206 24.87 23.58 -13.29
C ALA A 206 23.96 23.54 -14.53
N SER A 207 24.30 22.67 -15.49
CA SER A 207 23.47 22.31 -16.63
C SER A 207 23.47 20.80 -16.84
N VAL A 208 22.32 20.18 -17.07
CA VAL A 208 22.19 18.74 -17.34
C VAL A 208 22.97 18.35 -18.60
N ILE A 209 23.71 17.25 -18.55
CA ILE A 209 24.43 16.72 -19.71
C ILE A 209 23.44 16.20 -20.74
N VAL A 210 23.50 16.73 -21.97
CA VAL A 210 22.68 16.26 -23.08
C VAL A 210 23.33 15.03 -23.72
N GLY A 211 22.61 13.92 -23.74
CA GLY A 211 23.05 12.65 -24.31
C GLY A 211 23.62 11.69 -23.26
N LYS A 212 24.44 10.75 -23.72
CA LYS A 212 25.09 9.77 -22.83
C LYS A 212 26.24 10.43 -22.07
N SER A 213 26.41 10.07 -20.81
CA SER A 213 27.55 10.46 -19.98
C SER A 213 28.10 9.25 -19.22
N ALA A 214 29.20 9.43 -18.47
CA ALA A 214 29.76 8.35 -17.67
C ALA A 214 28.68 7.81 -16.71
N CYS A 215 28.44 6.49 -16.78
CA CYS A 215 27.42 5.79 -16.00
C CYS A 215 25.99 6.27 -16.19
N SER A 216 25.67 6.95 -17.30
CA SER A 216 24.31 7.31 -17.65
C SER A 216 24.00 6.99 -19.11
N THR A 217 22.82 6.41 -19.32
CA THR A 217 22.39 5.91 -20.63
C THR A 217 21.72 6.98 -21.50
N GLY A 218 21.49 8.19 -20.97
CA GLY A 218 20.88 9.31 -21.68
C GLY A 218 20.66 10.53 -20.80
N THR A 219 20.15 11.62 -21.39
CA THR A 219 19.90 12.90 -20.72
C THR A 219 18.96 12.72 -19.52
N HIS A 220 19.43 13.02 -18.32
CA HIS A 220 18.62 13.21 -17.11
C HIS A 220 19.45 13.88 -16.02
N LEU A 221 18.77 14.55 -15.09
CA LEU A 221 19.32 14.95 -13.80
C LEU A 221 18.94 13.87 -12.80
N HIS A 222 19.95 13.29 -12.15
CA HIS A 222 19.73 12.45 -10.97
C HIS A 222 19.88 13.32 -9.71
N PHE A 223 18.79 13.46 -8.95
CA PHE A 223 18.71 14.35 -7.79
C PHE A 223 18.54 13.56 -6.49
N GLU A 224 19.52 13.69 -5.58
CA GLU A 224 19.48 13.07 -4.25
C GLU A 224 19.44 14.11 -3.13
N VAL A 225 18.83 13.73 -2.02
CA VAL A 225 18.82 14.49 -0.78
C VAL A 225 19.32 13.60 0.36
N VAL A 226 20.33 14.08 1.08
CA VAL A 226 20.94 13.39 2.21
C VAL A 226 20.91 14.32 3.41
N LYS A 227 20.65 13.77 4.60
CA LYS A 227 20.85 14.47 5.88
C LYS A 227 21.37 13.49 6.90
N ASP A 228 22.44 13.87 7.59
CA ASP A 228 23.09 13.03 8.59
C ASP A 228 23.40 11.60 8.07
N GLU A 229 23.92 11.52 6.84
CA GLU A 229 24.22 10.27 6.10
C GLU A 229 23.00 9.41 5.71
N VAL A 230 21.77 9.85 6.04
CA VAL A 230 20.52 9.19 5.68
C VAL A 230 19.94 9.81 4.41
N ARG A 231 19.56 8.97 3.44
CA ARG A 231 18.88 9.41 2.21
C ARG A 231 17.40 9.67 2.45
N TYR A 232 16.91 10.78 1.94
CA TYR A 232 15.51 11.18 2.00
C TYR A 232 14.85 11.08 0.64
N ASN A 233 13.58 10.69 0.61
CA ASN A 233 12.78 10.72 -0.61
C ASN A 233 12.57 12.18 -1.05
N PRO A 234 13.09 12.61 -2.22
CA PRO A 234 12.97 14.01 -2.65
C PRO A 234 11.52 14.51 -2.76
N PHE A 235 10.55 13.64 -3.08
CA PHE A 235 9.13 14.02 -3.14
C PHE A 235 8.54 14.48 -1.80
N GLN A 236 9.15 14.15 -0.67
CA GLN A 236 8.71 14.62 0.65
C GLN A 236 9.10 16.10 0.89
N LEU A 237 10.10 16.60 0.19
CA LEU A 237 10.67 17.93 0.39
C LEU A 237 10.29 18.89 -0.73
N LEU A 238 10.20 18.39 -1.96
CA LEU A 238 9.82 19.19 -3.13
C LEU A 238 8.35 19.60 -3.08
N LYS A 239 8.05 20.80 -3.60
CA LYS A 239 6.69 21.33 -3.69
C LYS A 239 5.84 20.62 -4.74
N ASN A 240 4.53 20.63 -4.55
CA ASN A 240 3.60 20.12 -5.56
C ASN A 240 3.59 21.03 -6.80
N ILE A 241 3.77 20.45 -7.99
CA ILE A 241 3.71 21.16 -9.29
C ILE A 241 3.06 20.28 -10.37
N ASP A 242 2.76 20.85 -11.53
CA ASP A 242 2.36 20.07 -12.70
C ASP A 242 3.56 19.29 -13.26
N LEU A 243 3.60 17.98 -12.99
CA LEU A 243 4.62 17.06 -13.48
C LEU A 243 4.11 16.26 -14.68
N ILE A 244 5.00 16.03 -15.65
CA ILE A 244 4.79 15.03 -16.69
C ILE A 244 5.33 13.70 -16.18
N TRP A 245 4.43 12.74 -15.97
CA TRP A 245 4.85 11.41 -15.57
C TRP A 245 5.22 10.59 -16.80
N SER A 246 6.51 10.27 -16.94
CA SER A 246 7.04 9.53 -18.09
C SER A 246 7.76 8.27 -17.65
N ASN A 247 7.20 7.63 -16.64
CA ASN A 247 7.56 6.30 -16.21
C ASN A 247 6.26 5.51 -15.98
N ILE A 248 6.40 4.20 -15.82
CA ILE A 248 5.26 3.28 -15.77
C ILE A 248 4.73 3.06 -14.35
N ASP A 249 5.48 3.51 -13.34
CA ASP A 249 5.10 3.44 -11.94
C ASP A 249 3.94 4.42 -11.65
N PRO A 250 3.22 4.30 -10.52
CA PRO A 250 2.15 5.24 -10.20
C PRO A 250 2.69 6.68 -10.02
N PRO A 251 2.00 7.70 -10.56
CA PRO A 251 2.45 9.08 -10.46
C PRO A 251 2.57 9.56 -9.01
N LYS A 252 3.75 10.10 -8.69
CA LYS A 252 4.05 10.75 -7.41
C LYS A 252 4.33 12.24 -7.64
N ASN A 253 4.11 13.03 -6.59
CA ASN A 253 4.36 14.46 -6.62
C ASN A 253 4.89 14.95 -5.27
N GLY A 254 5.42 16.17 -5.28
CA GLY A 254 5.92 16.87 -4.12
C GLY A 254 4.85 17.09 -3.05
N THR A 255 5.24 16.93 -1.79
CA THR A 255 4.41 17.18 -0.60
C THR A 255 5.03 18.22 0.35
N GLY A 256 6.22 18.74 0.02
CA GLY A 256 6.92 19.77 0.78
C GLY A 256 6.82 21.16 0.17
N ASP A 257 7.83 21.99 0.40
CA ASP A 257 7.88 23.41 0.01
C ASP A 257 9.12 23.79 -0.82
N TRP A 258 10.06 22.86 -1.04
CA TRP A 258 11.29 23.14 -1.78
C TRP A 258 11.01 23.35 -3.27
N SER A 259 11.74 24.28 -3.87
CA SER A 259 11.70 24.44 -5.32
C SER A 259 12.31 23.24 -6.02
N TRP A 260 11.80 22.94 -7.22
CA TRP A 260 12.37 21.90 -8.07
C TRP A 260 13.70 22.36 -8.68
N PRO A 261 14.64 21.42 -8.91
CA PRO A 261 15.97 21.74 -9.43
C PRO A 261 16.00 22.04 -10.93
N LEU A 262 14.91 21.76 -11.66
CA LEU A 262 14.73 22.08 -13.09
C LEU A 262 13.54 23.01 -13.29
N SER A 263 13.49 23.69 -14.43
CA SER A 263 12.35 24.52 -14.84
C SER A 263 11.24 23.67 -15.46
N ASN A 264 9.98 24.08 -15.30
CA ASN A 264 8.84 23.43 -15.96
C ASN A 264 8.89 23.60 -17.49
N PRO A 265 8.37 22.62 -18.26
CA PRO A 265 7.77 21.36 -17.80
C PRO A 265 8.81 20.33 -17.34
N ILE A 266 8.61 19.74 -16.16
CA ILE A 266 9.49 18.67 -15.63
C ILE A 266 8.85 17.32 -15.90
N ARG A 267 9.65 16.41 -16.47
CA ARG A 267 9.26 15.02 -16.73
C ARG A 267 10.03 14.08 -15.80
N VAL A 268 9.30 13.27 -15.04
CA VAL A 268 9.90 12.25 -14.16
C VAL A 268 10.09 10.96 -14.94
N THR A 269 11.35 10.54 -15.09
CA THR A 269 11.72 9.30 -15.80
C THR A 269 11.93 8.13 -14.84
N GLN A 270 12.24 8.40 -13.58
CA GLN A 270 12.27 7.38 -12.52
C GLN A 270 12.09 8.02 -11.13
N ASP A 271 11.34 7.36 -10.26
CA ASP A 271 11.07 7.83 -8.90
C ASP A 271 12.03 7.25 -7.86
N TYR A 272 11.92 7.72 -6.61
CA TYR A 272 12.71 7.22 -5.49
C TYR A 272 12.17 5.88 -4.99
N GLY A 273 13.07 4.95 -4.67
CA GLY A 273 12.74 3.68 -4.02
C GLY A 273 12.81 2.46 -4.95
N TYR A 274 11.97 1.48 -4.67
CA TYR A 274 11.78 0.31 -5.54
C TYR A 274 10.85 0.72 -6.69
N THR A 275 11.35 0.65 -7.92
CA THR A 275 10.68 1.15 -9.14
C THR A 275 10.63 0.05 -10.18
N SER A 276 9.82 0.21 -11.22
CA SER A 276 9.80 -0.75 -12.35
C SER A 276 11.15 -0.85 -13.07
N TYR A 277 12.00 0.16 -12.91
CA TYR A 277 13.35 0.21 -13.48
C TYR A 277 14.42 -0.23 -12.48
N SER A 278 14.07 -0.40 -11.20
CA SER A 278 15.08 -0.54 -10.16
C SER A 278 15.75 -1.92 -10.12
N SER A 279 15.19 -2.91 -10.81
CA SER A 279 15.77 -4.26 -10.95
C SER A 279 17.18 -4.30 -11.56
N ARG A 280 17.65 -3.19 -12.15
CA ARG A 280 19.01 -3.03 -12.67
C ARG A 280 20.05 -2.62 -11.62
N TYR A 281 19.64 -2.12 -10.46
CA TYR A 281 20.55 -1.66 -9.41
C TYR A 281 20.81 -2.75 -8.37
N THR A 282 21.97 -2.67 -7.71
CA THR A 282 22.28 -3.53 -6.56
C THR A 282 21.29 -3.24 -5.42
N ASN A 283 20.64 -4.28 -4.88
CA ASN A 283 19.52 -4.21 -3.92
C ASN A 283 18.23 -3.56 -4.45
N SER A 284 18.13 -3.33 -5.76
CA SER A 284 16.96 -2.79 -6.44
C SER A 284 16.40 -1.46 -5.89
N LEU A 285 17.26 -0.62 -5.30
CA LEU A 285 16.85 0.67 -4.74
C LEU A 285 17.38 1.82 -5.60
N HIS A 286 16.49 2.70 -6.04
CA HIS A 286 16.85 3.99 -6.61
C HIS A 286 16.95 5.04 -5.51
N THR A 287 18.12 5.66 -5.38
CA THR A 287 18.51 6.51 -4.25
C THR A 287 18.10 7.97 -4.39
N GLY A 288 17.63 8.38 -5.57
CA GLY A 288 17.18 9.72 -5.90
C GLY A 288 15.94 9.74 -6.78
N ILE A 289 15.74 10.84 -7.50
CA ILE A 289 14.77 10.94 -8.60
C ILE A 289 15.51 11.28 -9.90
N ASP A 290 15.06 10.67 -11.00
CA ASP A 290 15.56 11.00 -12.33
C ASP A 290 14.53 11.86 -13.06
N ILE A 291 14.96 13.04 -13.46
CA ILE A 291 14.09 14.04 -14.09
C ILE A 291 14.75 14.68 -15.31
N VAL A 292 13.92 15.07 -16.27
CA VAL A 292 14.33 15.81 -17.48
C VAL A 292 13.43 17.02 -17.71
N SER A 293 13.98 18.04 -18.35
CA SER A 293 13.26 19.21 -18.84
C SER A 293 13.87 19.65 -20.17
N ASP A 294 13.10 20.40 -20.96
CA ASP A 294 13.60 21.04 -22.19
C ASP A 294 14.65 22.12 -21.85
N ASP A 295 14.53 22.74 -20.67
CA ASP A 295 15.56 23.61 -20.09
C ASP A 295 16.54 22.78 -19.25
N THR A 296 17.78 22.68 -19.71
CA THR A 296 18.84 21.93 -19.03
C THR A 296 19.42 22.67 -17.83
N THR A 297 18.98 23.90 -17.54
CA THR A 297 19.49 24.68 -16.41
C THR A 297 19.12 24.03 -15.08
N VAL A 298 20.13 23.71 -14.28
CA VAL A 298 19.98 23.18 -12.93
C VAL A 298 20.07 24.34 -11.93
N LYS A 299 19.08 24.42 -11.06
CA LYS A 299 18.95 25.45 -10.02
C LYS A 299 19.05 24.85 -8.63
N ALA A 300 19.61 25.60 -7.69
CA ALA A 300 19.64 25.22 -6.29
C ALA A 300 18.22 25.15 -5.72
N THR A 301 17.89 24.05 -5.04
CA THR A 301 16.56 23.88 -4.41
C THR A 301 16.42 24.70 -3.13
N LYS A 302 17.55 24.98 -2.48
CA LYS A 302 17.71 25.78 -1.26
C LYS A 302 19.07 26.49 -1.27
N SER A 303 19.20 27.55 -0.48
CA SER A 303 20.47 28.27 -0.28
C SER A 303 21.49 27.42 0.49
N GLY A 304 22.78 27.65 0.27
CA GLY A 304 23.84 26.88 0.92
C GLY A 304 25.22 27.13 0.34
N GLU A 305 26.18 26.28 0.72
CA GLU A 305 27.53 26.28 0.15
C GLU A 305 27.61 25.32 -1.04
N LEU A 306 27.98 25.85 -2.21
CA LEU A 306 28.13 25.11 -3.46
C LEU A 306 29.51 24.48 -3.58
N PHE A 307 29.52 23.20 -3.92
CA PHE A 307 30.70 22.43 -4.30
C PHE A 307 30.49 21.86 -5.71
N GLN A 308 31.51 21.96 -6.53
CA GLN A 308 31.59 21.28 -7.83
C GLN A 308 32.47 20.06 -7.65
N GLY A 309 32.02 18.91 -8.13
CA GLY A 309 32.75 17.68 -7.91
C GLY A 309 32.70 16.69 -9.07
N SER A 310 33.65 15.78 -9.05
CA SER A 310 33.67 14.63 -9.93
C SER A 310 34.09 13.37 -9.21
N MET A 311 33.63 12.23 -9.70
CA MET A 311 34.07 10.92 -9.24
C MET A 311 34.25 9.98 -10.43
N ARG A 312 35.25 9.10 -10.36
CA ARG A 312 35.46 8.07 -11.37
C ARG A 312 34.21 7.20 -11.47
N CYS A 313 33.68 7.05 -12.69
CA CYS A 313 32.50 6.22 -12.92
C CYS A 313 32.63 5.47 -14.26
N GLY A 314 32.76 4.14 -14.17
CA GLY A 314 32.99 3.29 -15.33
C GLY A 314 34.20 3.76 -16.15
N GLY A 315 33.99 4.03 -17.44
CA GLY A 315 35.01 4.53 -18.36
C GLY A 315 35.34 6.02 -18.22
N GLY A 316 34.53 6.81 -17.52
CA GLY A 316 34.64 8.28 -17.45
C GLY A 316 34.57 8.83 -16.02
N ASN A 317 34.13 10.09 -15.91
CA ASN A 317 33.87 10.74 -14.62
C ASN A 317 32.40 11.15 -14.55
N LEU A 318 31.77 10.81 -13.44
CA LEU A 318 30.47 11.32 -13.03
C LEU A 318 30.68 12.71 -12.44
N PHE A 319 30.18 13.72 -13.11
CA PHE A 319 30.20 15.10 -12.64
C PHE A 319 28.92 15.40 -11.87
N TYR A 320 29.08 16.11 -10.77
CA TYR A 320 27.98 16.50 -9.89
C TYR A 320 28.23 17.87 -9.27
N VAL A 321 27.16 18.49 -8.80
CA VAL A 321 27.27 19.59 -7.84
C VAL A 321 26.61 19.18 -6.53
N ARG A 322 27.16 19.64 -5.42
CA ARG A 322 26.62 19.44 -4.07
C ARG A 322 26.34 20.80 -3.45
N VAL A 323 25.14 20.96 -2.89
CA VAL A 323 24.80 22.14 -2.09
C VAL A 323 24.65 21.69 -0.64
N LYS A 324 25.57 22.13 0.20
CA LYS A 324 25.52 21.93 1.66
C LYS A 324 24.66 23.01 2.28
N GLN A 325 23.50 22.65 2.81
CA GLN A 325 22.52 23.57 3.38
C GLN A 325 22.77 23.77 4.89
N ASP A 326 22.31 24.92 5.40
CA ASP A 326 22.53 25.29 6.81
C ASP A 326 21.71 24.43 7.81
N ASP A 327 20.64 23.78 7.35
CA ASP A 327 19.74 22.93 8.14
C ASP A 327 20.16 21.44 8.17
N GLY A 328 21.38 21.15 7.71
CA GLY A 328 22.02 19.84 7.73
C GLY A 328 21.69 18.95 6.54
N PHE A 329 20.90 19.43 5.56
CA PHE A 329 20.69 18.72 4.31
C PHE A 329 21.80 19.00 3.30
N ASP A 330 22.23 17.95 2.61
CA ASP A 330 23.06 18.02 1.41
C ASP A 330 22.22 17.59 0.21
N THR A 331 22.17 18.43 -0.82
CA THR A 331 21.54 18.09 -2.10
C THR A 331 22.60 17.82 -3.15
N TYR A 332 22.43 16.72 -3.88
CA TYR A 332 23.33 16.29 -4.93
C TYR A 332 22.61 16.31 -6.28
N TYR A 333 23.28 16.87 -7.29
CA TYR A 333 22.77 17.06 -8.63
C TYR A 333 23.77 16.41 -9.60
N LEU A 334 23.44 15.23 -10.10
CA LEU A 334 24.34 14.36 -10.86
C LEU A 334 24.05 14.40 -12.36
N HIS A 335 25.02 13.99 -13.17
CA HIS A 335 24.99 14.07 -14.64
C HIS A 335 24.86 15.51 -15.14
N VAL A 336 25.69 16.38 -14.59
CA VAL A 336 25.70 17.82 -14.92
C VAL A 336 27.08 18.30 -15.38
N TYR A 337 27.09 19.38 -16.16
CA TYR A 337 28.26 20.24 -16.36
C TYR A 337 28.09 21.52 -15.54
N TYR A 338 29.20 22.12 -15.12
CA TYR A 338 29.18 23.30 -14.27
C TYR A 338 30.18 24.36 -14.72
#